data_AF-A0A9W6BMF6-F1
#
_entry.id   AF-A0A9W6BMF6-F1
#
_cell.length_a   1.000
_cell.length_b   1.000
_cell.length_c   1.000
_cell.angle_alpha   90.00
_cell.angle_beta   90.00
_cell.angle_gamma   90.00
#
_symmetry.space_group_name_H-M   'P 1'
#
loop_
_entity.id
_entity.type
_entity.pdbx_description
1 polymer ?
#
loop_
_entity_poly.entity_id
_entity_poly.type
_entity_poly.pdbx_seq_one_letter_code
_entity_poly.pdbx_strand_id
1 'polypeptide(L)'
;MQTCLSRRGVFGGHATGRRAAVVVRAEAIAVPAPFTKVDPKGDRVLVRVAEEEVKTRGGILLPPSAVRKPTSGEVVALGDGRVGNGEVRPFYLQPGQTVVYSKFGFMYTDLKLSNDEEYILIREDDVIGIMPRANAQADDVPELQPLGDRVLVRVEEVADVTLGGVILPDSAKERPLSGTVVRTGPGKYDKDAEGKRKAMTVQPGDKILYFKYAGENMETPEGAKFVVLREDDILCKA
;
A
#
# COMPACT_ATOMS: atom_id res chain seq x y z
N MET A 1 38.71 71.25 32.28
CA MET A 1 38.15 71.10 33.64
C MET A 1 37.04 70.03 33.58
N GLN A 2 37.11 69.04 34.47
CA GLN A 2 36.06 68.07 34.88
C GLN A 2 35.49 67.11 33.81
N THR A 3 35.85 65.82 33.75
CA THR A 3 35.62 64.65 34.63
C THR A 3 34.38 63.81 34.31
N CYS A 4 34.64 62.50 34.20
CA CYS A 4 33.83 61.37 34.68
C CYS A 4 32.76 60.68 33.80
N LEU A 5 33.10 59.42 33.46
CA LEU A 5 32.34 58.18 33.65
C LEU A 5 30.84 58.15 33.32
N SER A 6 30.43 57.23 32.44
CA SER A 6 29.93 55.91 32.90
C SER A 6 29.75 54.92 31.75
N ARG A 7 30.07 53.67 32.06
CA ARG A 7 29.86 52.46 31.26
C ARG A 7 28.37 52.18 31.11
N ARG A 8 27.91 51.79 29.91
CA ARG A 8 26.94 50.70 29.74
C ARG A 8 27.27 49.93 28.46
N GLY A 9 27.76 48.70 28.62
CA GLY A 9 27.80 47.73 27.55
C GLY A 9 26.37 47.32 27.18
N VAL A 10 26.11 47.20 25.89
CA VAL A 10 24.97 46.47 25.37
C VAL A 10 25.53 45.35 24.50
N PHE A 11 25.47 44.16 25.07
CA PHE A 11 25.81 42.89 24.43
C PHE A 11 24.93 42.70 23.18
N GLY A 12 25.57 42.30 22.08
CA GLY A 12 24.91 41.92 20.84
C GLY A 12 23.99 40.70 21.04
N GLY A 13 22.69 40.92 20.89
CA GLY A 13 21.71 39.85 20.73
C GLY A 13 21.73 39.35 19.29
N HIS A 14 22.36 38.20 19.06
CA HIS A 14 22.10 37.39 17.87
C HIS A 14 20.63 36.96 17.93
N ALA A 15 19.79 37.61 17.15
CA ALA A 15 18.43 37.14 16.88
C ALA A 15 18.55 35.84 16.09
N THR A 16 18.54 34.71 16.81
CA THR A 16 18.38 33.38 16.23
C THR A 16 16.98 33.30 15.62
N GLY A 17 16.92 33.55 14.32
CA GLY A 17 15.73 33.32 13.52
C GLY A 17 15.32 31.86 13.68
N ARG A 18 14.30 31.60 14.50
CA ARG A 18 13.56 30.35 14.47
C ARG A 18 12.95 30.27 13.07
N ARG A 19 13.61 29.56 12.17
CA ARG A 19 12.97 29.05 10.96
C ARG A 19 11.88 28.11 11.44
N ALA A 20 10.66 28.62 11.51
CA ALA A 20 9.48 27.78 11.60
C ALA A 20 9.56 26.82 10.42
N ALA A 21 9.84 25.55 10.71
CA ALA A 21 9.63 24.49 9.75
C ALA A 21 8.12 24.48 9.49
N VAL A 22 7.72 25.07 8.36
CA VAL A 22 6.37 24.93 7.85
C VAL A 22 6.23 23.46 7.48
N VAL A 23 5.70 22.68 8.41
CA VAL A 23 5.22 21.35 8.13
C VAL A 23 4.00 21.55 7.25
N VAL A 24 4.20 21.48 5.94
CA VAL A 24 3.10 21.38 4.99
C VAL A 24 2.45 20.02 5.26
N ARG A 25 1.42 20.01 6.11
CA ARG A 25 0.50 18.90 6.17
C ARG A 25 -0.19 18.90 4.82
N ALA A 26 -0.05 17.82 4.05
CA ALA A 26 -0.89 17.60 2.89
C ALA A 26 -2.34 17.57 3.39
N GLU A 27 -3.04 18.70 3.26
CA GLU A 27 -4.47 18.74 3.54
C GLU A 27 -5.18 18.05 2.38
N ALA A 28 -6.05 17.10 2.72
CA ALA A 28 -6.89 16.42 1.75
C ALA A 28 -7.66 17.47 0.92
N ILE A 29 -7.81 17.20 -0.37
CA ILE A 29 -8.52 18.13 -1.26
C ILE A 29 -10.00 18.06 -0.90
N ALA A 30 -10.49 19.09 -0.21
CA ALA A 30 -11.92 19.23 0.08
C ALA A 30 -12.67 19.49 -1.23
N VAL A 31 -13.52 18.56 -1.62
CA VAL A 31 -14.35 18.73 -2.81
C VAL A 31 -15.42 19.79 -2.49
N PRO A 32 -15.64 20.80 -3.34
CA PRO A 32 -16.63 21.83 -3.05
C PRO A 32 -18.03 21.22 -2.94
N ALA A 33 -18.84 21.75 -2.01
CA ALA A 33 -20.16 21.26 -1.60
C ALA A 33 -21.16 20.84 -2.71
N PRO A 34 -21.17 21.38 -3.95
CA PRO A 34 -22.09 20.90 -4.98
C PRO A 34 -21.79 19.48 -5.51
N PHE A 35 -20.61 18.91 -5.28
CA PHE A 35 -20.26 17.58 -5.79
C PHE A 35 -20.47 16.51 -4.71
N THR A 36 -21.69 15.96 -4.66
CA THR A 36 -22.07 14.86 -3.75
C THR A 36 -21.74 13.47 -4.31
N LYS A 37 -21.52 13.37 -5.62
CA LYS A 37 -21.19 12.13 -6.33
C LYS A 37 -19.93 12.35 -7.16
N VAL A 38 -18.92 11.50 -6.94
CA VAL A 38 -17.69 11.48 -7.74
C VAL A 38 -17.82 10.35 -8.75
N ASP A 39 -17.80 10.71 -10.03
CA ASP A 39 -17.74 9.74 -11.13
C ASP A 39 -16.30 9.62 -11.61
N PRO A 40 -15.60 8.51 -11.31
CA PRO A 40 -14.21 8.34 -11.73
C PRO A 40 -14.11 8.31 -13.25
N LYS A 41 -13.05 8.88 -13.82
CA LYS A 41 -12.80 8.84 -15.25
C LYS A 41 -11.57 8.00 -15.58
N GLY A 42 -11.65 7.27 -16.69
CA GLY A 42 -10.61 6.35 -17.12
C GLY A 42 -10.48 5.12 -16.22
N ASP A 43 -9.23 4.70 -15.98
CA ASP A 43 -8.84 3.53 -15.19
C ASP A 43 -8.87 3.75 -13.67
N ARG A 44 -9.62 4.76 -13.22
CA ARG A 44 -9.67 5.16 -11.81
C ARG A 44 -10.77 4.41 -11.07
N VAL A 45 -10.49 4.14 -9.80
CA VAL A 45 -11.33 3.44 -8.85
C VAL A 45 -11.52 4.35 -7.64
N LEU A 46 -12.77 4.59 -7.28
CA LEU A 46 -13.12 5.30 -6.06
C LEU A 46 -13.30 4.26 -4.94
N VAL A 47 -12.44 4.36 -3.93
CA VAL A 47 -12.43 3.47 -2.78
C VAL A 47 -12.86 4.26 -1.55
N ARG A 48 -13.86 3.77 -0.82
CA ARG A 48 -14.17 4.25 0.54
C ARG A 48 -13.21 3.57 1.50
N VAL A 49 -12.45 4.35 2.25
CA VAL A 49 -11.50 3.80 3.24
C VAL A 49 -12.29 3.09 4.33
N ALA A 50 -11.88 1.87 4.69
CA ALA A 50 -12.51 1.16 5.79
C ALA A 50 -12.26 1.92 7.11
N GLU A 51 -13.27 2.02 7.97
CA GLU A 51 -13.07 2.53 9.33
C GLU A 51 -12.45 1.42 10.19
N GLU A 52 -11.34 1.70 10.88
CA GLU A 52 -10.65 0.69 11.68
C GLU A 52 -11.32 0.40 13.03
N GLU A 53 -11.39 -0.88 13.38
CA GLU A 53 -11.79 -1.33 14.70
C GLU A 53 -10.66 -1.02 15.70
N VAL A 54 -10.90 -0.03 16.58
CA VAL A 54 -9.98 0.42 17.65
C VAL A 54 -9.70 -0.69 18.70
N LYS A 55 -10.35 -1.84 18.57
CA LYS A 55 -10.21 -2.99 19.46
C LYS A 55 -9.46 -4.11 18.76
N THR A 56 -8.34 -4.52 19.35
CA THR A 56 -7.70 -5.78 18.98
C THR A 56 -8.63 -6.96 19.29
N ARG A 57 -8.40 -8.13 18.66
CA ARG A 57 -9.14 -9.38 18.94
C ARG A 57 -9.15 -9.76 20.44
N GLY A 58 -8.16 -9.28 21.21
CA GLY A 58 -8.07 -9.44 22.67
C GLY A 58 -8.83 -8.41 23.51
N GLY A 59 -9.64 -7.53 22.89
CA GLY A 59 -10.44 -6.52 23.59
C GLY A 59 -9.66 -5.29 24.09
N ILE A 60 -8.36 -5.21 23.80
CA ILE A 60 -7.52 -4.07 24.19
C ILE A 60 -7.74 -2.94 23.20
N LEU A 61 -8.06 -1.75 23.72
CA LEU A 61 -8.13 -0.50 22.95
C LEU A 61 -6.72 -0.03 22.62
N LEU A 62 -6.43 0.11 21.33
CA LEU A 62 -5.17 0.69 20.89
C LEU A 62 -5.20 2.22 21.04
N PRO A 63 -4.11 2.86 21.49
CA PRO A 63 -4.01 4.31 21.39
C PRO A 63 -4.03 4.71 19.91
N PRO A 64 -4.64 5.86 19.54
CA PRO A 64 -4.82 6.27 18.14
C PRO A 64 -3.50 6.47 17.38
N SER A 65 -2.36 6.60 18.07
CA SER A 65 -1.03 6.69 17.48
C SER A 65 -0.41 5.34 17.09
N ALA A 66 -0.89 4.23 17.66
CA ALA A 66 -0.45 2.87 17.30
C ALA A 66 -1.27 2.26 16.16
N VAL A 67 -2.40 2.89 15.85
CA VAL A 67 -3.33 2.50 14.78
C VAL A 67 -2.79 3.03 13.46
N ARG A 68 -2.36 2.13 12.58
CA ARG A 68 -1.86 2.48 11.23
C ARG A 68 -3.05 2.52 10.30
N LYS A 69 -3.24 3.63 9.57
CA LYS A 69 -4.33 3.75 8.58
C LYS A 69 -4.48 2.46 7.75
N PRO A 70 -5.71 1.96 7.58
CA PRO A 70 -5.94 0.74 6.84
C PRO A 70 -5.52 1.00 5.39
N THR A 71 -4.87 -0.01 4.80
CA THR A 71 -4.57 -0.03 3.37
C THR A 71 -5.63 -0.80 2.59
N SER A 72 -6.80 -0.97 3.22
CA SER A 72 -7.98 -1.64 2.70
C SER A 72 -9.17 -0.68 2.62
N GLY A 73 -10.06 -0.95 1.67
CA GLY A 73 -11.29 -0.19 1.50
C GLY A 73 -12.26 -0.87 0.57
N GLU A 74 -13.47 -0.32 0.49
CA GLU A 74 -14.55 -0.83 -0.36
C GLU A 74 -14.63 -0.03 -1.66
N VAL A 75 -14.79 -0.72 -2.78
CA VAL A 75 -14.96 -0.08 -4.10
C VAL A 75 -16.37 0.50 -4.21
N VAL A 76 -16.47 1.82 -4.34
CA VAL A 76 -17.76 2.53 -4.45
C VAL A 76 -18.13 2.74 -5.90
N ALA A 77 -17.17 3.16 -6.71
CA ALA A 77 -17.37 3.45 -8.12
C ALA A 77 -16.13 3.07 -8.94
N LEU A 78 -16.38 2.62 -10.16
CA LEU A 78 -15.38 2.36 -11.18
C LEU A 78 -15.53 3.40 -12.28
N GLY A 79 -14.43 3.79 -12.90
CA GLY A 79 -14.46 4.70 -14.03
C GLY A 79 -14.87 4.04 -15.34
N ASP A 80 -14.68 4.78 -16.43
CA ASP A 80 -15.00 4.32 -17.79
C ASP A 80 -13.97 3.32 -18.36
N GLY A 81 -12.92 2.98 -17.61
CA GLY A 81 -11.90 2.00 -17.98
C GLY A 81 -10.74 2.57 -18.80
N ARG A 82 -9.69 1.77 -19.00
CA ARG A 82 -8.51 2.18 -19.78
C ARG A 82 -8.79 1.99 -21.27
N VAL A 83 -8.83 3.09 -22.01
CA VAL A 83 -8.96 3.06 -23.47
C VAL A 83 -7.60 2.75 -24.09
N GLY A 84 -7.42 1.51 -24.55
CA GLY A 84 -6.30 1.15 -25.42
C GLY A 84 -6.82 1.02 -26.84
N ASN A 85 -6.29 1.80 -27.79
CA ASN A 85 -6.66 1.74 -29.21
C ASN A 85 -8.16 1.94 -29.53
N GLY A 86 -8.92 2.65 -28.67
CA GLY A 86 -10.35 2.91 -28.86
C GLY A 86 -11.29 1.89 -28.21
N GLU A 87 -10.76 0.80 -27.64
CA GLU A 87 -11.55 -0.17 -26.87
C GLU A 87 -11.31 -0.03 -25.37
N VAL A 88 -12.40 -0.19 -24.61
CA VAL A 88 -12.42 -0.11 -23.15
C VAL A 88 -12.06 -1.47 -22.57
N ARG A 89 -10.95 -1.53 -21.83
CA ARG A 89 -10.60 -2.73 -21.04
C ARG A 89 -11.56 -2.84 -19.85
N PRO A 90 -12.20 -4.01 -19.62
CA PRO A 90 -13.06 -4.20 -18.46
C PRO A 90 -12.21 -4.27 -17.19
N PHE A 91 -12.73 -3.70 -16.11
CA PHE A 91 -12.13 -3.80 -14.79
C PHE A 91 -12.12 -5.25 -14.30
N TYR A 92 -11.11 -5.59 -13.50
CA TYR A 92 -11.08 -6.81 -12.68
C TYR A 92 -12.00 -6.71 -11.46
N LEU A 93 -12.30 -5.48 -11.06
CA LEU A 93 -13.07 -5.14 -9.87
C LEU A 93 -14.55 -4.96 -10.16
N GLN A 94 -15.36 -5.14 -9.13
CA GLN A 94 -16.78 -4.81 -9.11
C GLN A 94 -17.09 -3.88 -7.92
N PRO A 95 -18.09 -2.99 -8.04
CA PRO A 95 -18.56 -2.19 -6.91
C PRO A 95 -18.99 -3.10 -5.74
N GLY A 96 -18.69 -2.67 -4.51
CA GLY A 96 -18.92 -3.41 -3.27
C GLY A 96 -17.83 -4.41 -2.88
N GLN A 97 -16.82 -4.63 -3.74
CA GLN A 97 -15.69 -5.49 -3.39
C GLN A 97 -14.72 -4.78 -2.45
N THR A 98 -14.15 -5.54 -1.53
CA THR A 98 -13.10 -5.06 -0.63
C THR A 98 -11.74 -5.29 -1.24
N VAL A 99 -10.93 -4.25 -1.29
CA VAL A 99 -9.65 -4.26 -1.96
C VAL A 99 -8.54 -3.78 -1.05
N VAL A 100 -7.34 -4.32 -1.26
CA VAL A 100 -6.10 -3.82 -0.68
C VAL A 100 -5.36 -3.04 -1.76
N TYR A 101 -4.91 -1.84 -1.44
CA TYR A 101 -4.19 -0.97 -2.37
C TYR A 101 -2.83 -0.57 -1.80
N SER A 102 -1.89 -0.24 -2.68
CA SER A 102 -0.59 0.26 -2.23
C SER A 102 -0.71 1.73 -1.81
N LYS A 103 -0.18 2.04 -0.62
CA LYS A 103 -0.10 3.42 -0.11
C LYS A 103 0.85 4.31 -0.93
N PHE A 104 1.78 3.71 -1.68
CA PHE A 104 2.80 4.41 -2.44
C PHE A 104 2.51 4.41 -3.95
N GLY A 105 1.26 4.19 -4.35
CA GLY A 105 0.84 4.28 -5.74
C GLY A 105 1.18 5.64 -6.37
N PHE A 106 1.45 5.63 -7.68
CA PHE A 106 1.86 6.82 -8.44
C PHE A 106 0.76 7.89 -8.50
N MET A 107 -0.49 7.53 -8.19
CA MET A 107 -1.61 8.46 -8.19
C MET A 107 -2.58 8.13 -7.05
N TYR A 108 -2.30 8.66 -5.86
CA TYR A 108 -3.23 8.68 -4.75
C TYR A 108 -3.88 10.08 -4.68
N THR A 109 -5.20 10.13 -4.53
CA THR A 109 -5.91 11.39 -4.27
C THR A 109 -6.93 11.18 -3.18
N ASP A 110 -6.66 11.75 -2.01
CA ASP A 110 -7.58 11.74 -0.88
C ASP A 110 -8.68 12.78 -1.13
N LEU A 111 -9.92 12.30 -1.20
CA LEU A 111 -11.12 13.08 -1.39
C LEU A 111 -11.94 13.02 -0.10
N LYS A 112 -12.21 14.18 0.49
CA LYS A 112 -13.20 14.31 1.56
C LYS A 112 -14.47 14.87 0.95
N LEU A 113 -15.54 14.08 1.01
CA LEU A 113 -16.86 14.50 0.59
C LEU A 113 -17.57 15.21 1.75
N SER A 114 -18.65 15.93 1.45
CA SER A 114 -19.40 16.75 2.43
C SER A 114 -20.10 15.96 3.53
N ASN A 115 -20.09 14.63 3.45
CA ASN A 115 -20.62 13.68 4.43
C ASN A 115 -19.57 13.21 5.46
N ASP A 116 -18.42 13.88 5.56
CA ASP A 116 -17.28 13.53 6.43
C ASP A 116 -16.64 12.15 6.17
N GLU A 117 -17.07 11.44 5.14
CA GLU A 117 -16.49 10.17 4.72
C GLU A 117 -15.22 10.39 3.89
N GLU A 118 -14.19 9.58 4.16
CA GLU A 118 -12.92 9.60 3.43
C GLU A 118 -12.97 8.64 2.24
N TYR A 119 -12.77 9.20 1.05
CA TYR A 119 -12.65 8.45 -0.20
C TYR A 119 -11.24 8.62 -0.75
N ILE A 120 -10.75 7.60 -1.43
CA ILE A 120 -9.49 7.66 -2.16
C ILE A 120 -9.78 7.34 -3.61
N LEU A 121 -9.30 8.20 -4.49
CA LEU A 121 -9.27 7.94 -5.92
C LEU A 121 -7.89 7.37 -6.27
N ILE A 122 -7.86 6.10 -6.67
CA ILE A 122 -6.65 5.38 -7.10
C ILE A 122 -6.83 4.84 -8.52
N ARG A 123 -5.75 4.35 -9.14
CA ARG A 123 -5.86 3.57 -10.37
C ARG A 123 -6.12 2.11 -10.07
N GLU A 124 -6.79 1.42 -10.98
CA GLU A 124 -6.93 -0.04 -10.92
C GLU A 124 -5.54 -0.73 -10.84
N ASP A 125 -4.55 -0.22 -11.56
CA ASP A 125 -3.18 -0.73 -11.56
C ASP A 125 -2.50 -0.64 -10.17
N ASP A 126 -2.98 0.20 -9.24
CA ASP A 126 -2.44 0.36 -7.88
C ASP A 126 -3.16 -0.53 -6.85
N VAL A 127 -4.27 -1.16 -7.24
CA VAL A 127 -5.01 -2.11 -6.40
C VAL A 127 -4.30 -3.46 -6.42
N ILE A 128 -3.84 -3.93 -5.26
CA ILE A 128 -3.03 -5.15 -5.12
C ILE A 128 -3.89 -6.41 -5.32
N GLY A 129 -5.06 -6.45 -4.68
CA GLY A 129 -5.88 -7.65 -4.64
C GLY A 129 -7.26 -7.44 -4.01
N ILE A 130 -8.13 -8.42 -4.21
CA ILE A 130 -9.46 -8.50 -3.60
C ILE A 130 -9.36 -9.34 -2.32
N MET A 131 -9.92 -8.82 -1.23
CA MET A 131 -10.05 -9.53 0.04
C MET A 131 -11.40 -10.24 0.13
N PRO A 132 -11.48 -11.37 0.87
CA PRO A 132 -12.72 -12.14 0.99
C PRO A 132 -13.80 -11.45 1.85
N ARG A 133 -13.44 -10.45 2.69
CA ARG A 133 -14.36 -9.78 3.63
C ARG A 133 -14.13 -8.27 3.68
N ALA A 134 -15.18 -7.54 4.07
CA ALA A 134 -15.23 -6.08 4.21
C ALA A 134 -14.21 -5.49 5.20
N ASN A 135 -14.03 -6.14 6.35
CA ASN A 135 -13.09 -5.70 7.39
C ASN A 135 -11.81 -6.56 7.32
N ALA A 136 -11.21 -6.62 6.14
CA ALA A 136 -10.02 -7.42 5.89
C ALA A 136 -8.89 -7.06 6.85
N GLN A 137 -8.51 -8.01 7.70
CA GLN A 137 -7.40 -7.88 8.65
C GLN A 137 -6.13 -8.54 8.08
N ALA A 138 -5.00 -8.29 8.75
CA ALA A 138 -3.72 -8.90 8.38
C ALA A 138 -3.75 -10.44 8.41
N ASP A 139 -4.73 -11.06 9.08
CA ASP A 139 -4.91 -12.52 9.09
C ASP A 139 -5.48 -13.08 7.77
N ASP A 140 -6.21 -12.28 6.99
CA ASP A 140 -6.89 -12.73 5.77
C ASP A 140 -5.95 -12.69 4.54
N VAL A 141 -4.69 -12.28 4.72
CA VAL A 141 -3.66 -12.17 3.66
C VAL A 141 -3.48 -13.47 2.84
N PRO A 142 -3.55 -14.70 3.40
CA PRO A 142 -3.44 -15.93 2.61
C PRO A 142 -4.60 -16.14 1.62
N GLU A 143 -5.76 -15.53 1.89
CA GLU A 143 -6.94 -15.60 1.04
C GLU A 143 -7.03 -14.46 0.02
N LEU A 144 -6.13 -13.48 0.10
CA LEU A 144 -6.03 -12.36 -0.83
C LEU A 144 -5.91 -12.87 -2.28
N GLN A 145 -6.86 -12.46 -3.13
CA GLN A 145 -6.79 -12.73 -4.55
C GLN A 145 -6.04 -11.59 -5.25
N PRO A 146 -4.78 -11.78 -5.69
CA PRO A 146 -4.04 -10.74 -6.36
C PRO A 146 -4.67 -10.37 -7.71
N LEU A 147 -4.54 -9.11 -8.10
CA LEU A 147 -5.07 -8.56 -9.36
C LEU A 147 -3.97 -8.31 -10.41
N GLY A 148 -4.35 -8.41 -11.67
CA GLY A 148 -3.46 -8.23 -12.81
C GLY A 148 -2.37 -9.32 -12.89
N ASP A 149 -1.14 -8.89 -13.17
CA ASP A 149 0.07 -9.74 -13.23
C ASP A 149 0.74 -9.97 -11.88
N ARG A 150 -0.01 -9.81 -10.79
CA ARG A 150 0.53 -9.98 -9.43
C ARG A 150 0.44 -11.41 -8.93
N VAL A 151 1.37 -11.74 -8.04
CA VAL A 151 1.53 -13.07 -7.45
C VAL A 151 1.73 -12.92 -5.95
N LEU A 152 0.94 -13.65 -5.17
CA LEU A 152 1.10 -13.73 -3.71
C LEU A 152 2.05 -14.88 -3.38
N VAL A 153 3.11 -14.55 -2.66
CA VAL A 153 4.20 -15.47 -2.35
C VAL A 153 4.37 -15.55 -0.84
N ARG A 154 4.43 -16.77 -0.31
CA ARG A 154 4.84 -17.04 1.06
C ARG A 154 6.36 -17.12 1.10
N VAL A 155 6.96 -16.24 1.89
CA VAL A 155 8.41 -16.21 2.09
C VAL A 155 8.81 -17.39 2.95
N GLU A 156 9.84 -18.13 2.53
CA GLU A 156 10.40 -19.21 3.35
C GLU A 156 11.08 -18.62 4.60
N GLU A 157 11.01 -19.29 5.74
CA GLU A 157 11.74 -18.85 6.93
C GLU A 157 13.19 -19.33 6.85
N VAL A 158 14.13 -18.43 7.12
CA VAL A 158 15.56 -18.78 7.18
C VAL A 158 15.79 -19.54 8.48
N ALA A 159 16.48 -20.68 8.41
CA ALA A 159 16.88 -21.43 9.58
C ALA A 159 17.72 -20.56 10.53
N ASP A 160 17.33 -20.50 11.80
CA ASP A 160 18.01 -19.70 12.83
C ASP A 160 19.41 -20.22 13.18
N VAL A 161 19.66 -21.49 12.88
CA VAL A 161 20.91 -22.18 13.15
C VAL A 161 21.57 -22.53 11.82
N THR A 162 22.78 -22.02 11.61
CA THR A 162 23.62 -22.44 10.48
C THR A 162 24.08 -23.88 10.63
N LEU A 163 24.51 -24.51 9.53
CA LEU A 163 25.09 -25.86 9.55
C LEU A 163 26.24 -26.04 10.56
N GLY A 164 26.87 -24.95 11.02
CA GLY A 164 27.91 -24.93 12.05
C GLY A 164 27.45 -24.72 13.49
N GLY A 165 26.13 -24.71 13.77
CA GLY A 165 25.60 -24.55 15.13
C GLY A 165 25.59 -23.13 15.69
N VAL A 166 25.89 -22.12 14.86
CA VAL A 166 25.88 -20.70 15.27
C VAL A 166 24.49 -20.12 15.06
N ILE A 167 23.93 -19.54 16.12
CA ILE A 167 22.65 -18.81 16.11
C ILE A 167 22.88 -17.43 15.51
N LEU A 168 22.16 -17.10 14.44
CA LEU A 168 22.21 -15.75 13.86
C LEU A 168 21.33 -14.80 14.67
N PRO A 169 21.86 -13.61 15.03
CA PRO A 169 21.01 -12.54 15.55
C PRO A 169 20.04 -12.06 14.45
N ASP A 170 18.86 -11.58 14.83
CA ASP A 170 17.83 -11.16 13.88
C ASP A 170 18.30 -10.05 12.91
N SER A 171 19.27 -9.24 13.32
CA SER A 171 19.88 -8.19 12.48
C SER A 171 20.76 -8.72 11.35
N ALA A 172 21.25 -9.96 11.45
CA ALA A 172 22.07 -10.61 10.44
C ALA A 172 21.25 -11.53 9.51
N LYS A 173 19.97 -11.77 9.84
CA LYS A 173 19.06 -12.56 9.01
C LYS A 173 18.66 -11.75 7.78
N GLU A 174 19.32 -12.02 6.66
CA GLU A 174 18.86 -11.47 5.39
C GLU A 174 17.49 -12.03 5.02
N ARG A 175 16.63 -11.19 4.44
CA ARG A 175 15.34 -11.64 3.91
C ARG A 175 15.61 -12.65 2.80
N PRO A 176 15.04 -13.86 2.86
CA PRO A 176 15.24 -14.82 1.81
C PRO A 176 14.62 -14.30 0.52
N LEU A 177 15.33 -14.56 -0.57
CA LEU A 177 14.92 -14.17 -1.92
C LEU A 177 14.08 -15.26 -2.58
N SER A 178 13.86 -16.38 -1.88
CA SER A 178 13.04 -17.51 -2.29
C SER A 178 11.70 -17.52 -1.57
N GLY A 179 10.68 -18.00 -2.26
CA GLY A 179 9.35 -18.19 -1.70
C GLY A 179 8.52 -19.18 -2.49
N THR A 180 7.40 -19.59 -1.91
CA THR A 180 6.41 -20.47 -2.55
C THR A 180 5.20 -19.65 -2.97
N VAL A 181 4.76 -19.79 -4.21
CA VAL A 181 3.57 -19.12 -4.73
C VAL A 181 2.32 -19.69 -4.06
N VAL A 182 1.51 -18.82 -3.47
CA VAL A 182 0.24 -19.20 -2.82
C VAL A 182 -0.93 -18.95 -3.76
N ARG A 183 -0.95 -17.78 -4.41
CA ARG A 183 -2.00 -17.38 -5.35
C ARG A 183 -1.44 -16.57 -6.50
N THR A 184 -2.07 -16.73 -7.66
CA THR A 184 -1.72 -16.01 -8.89
C THR A 184 -2.89 -15.14 -9.32
N GLY A 185 -2.57 -13.98 -9.89
CA GLY A 185 -3.56 -13.09 -10.47
C GLY A 185 -4.07 -13.61 -11.82
N PRO A 186 -5.10 -12.94 -12.38
CA PRO A 186 -5.68 -13.30 -13.67
C PRO A 186 -4.77 -13.05 -14.89
N GLY A 187 -3.61 -12.41 -14.71
CA GLY A 187 -2.68 -12.07 -15.79
C GLY A 187 -2.80 -10.64 -16.28
N LYS A 188 -1.76 -10.16 -16.97
CA LYS A 188 -1.74 -8.83 -17.60
C LYS A 188 -2.64 -8.81 -18.84
N TYR A 189 -3.30 -7.69 -19.12
CA TYR A 189 -3.92 -7.49 -20.44
C TYR A 189 -2.84 -7.24 -21.48
N ASP A 190 -2.86 -8.03 -22.57
CA ASP A 190 -1.96 -7.82 -23.69
C ASP A 190 -2.22 -6.45 -24.35
N LYS A 191 -1.15 -5.82 -24.86
CA LYS A 191 -1.27 -4.55 -25.59
C LYS A 191 -1.75 -4.75 -27.02
N ASP A 192 -1.52 -5.95 -27.57
CA ASP A 192 -1.62 -6.24 -29.00
C ASP A 192 -2.75 -7.22 -29.36
N ALA A 193 -3.39 -7.87 -28.38
CA ALA A 193 -4.46 -8.85 -28.59
C ALA A 193 -5.77 -8.40 -27.93
N GLU A 194 -6.88 -8.47 -28.67
CA GLU A 194 -8.20 -7.94 -28.28
C GLU A 194 -8.67 -8.53 -26.94
N GLY A 195 -8.62 -7.73 -25.87
CA GLY A 195 -9.15 -8.10 -24.54
C GLY A 195 -8.56 -9.38 -23.91
N LYS A 196 -7.57 -10.02 -24.54
CA LYS A 196 -6.98 -11.26 -24.06
C LYS A 196 -5.97 -10.98 -22.97
N ARG A 197 -6.00 -11.84 -21.95
CA ARG A 197 -5.05 -11.82 -20.86
C ARG A 197 -3.86 -12.69 -21.26
N LYS A 198 -2.66 -12.17 -21.03
CA LYS A 198 -1.45 -12.97 -21.03
C LYS A 198 -1.58 -13.98 -19.90
N ALA A 199 -1.53 -15.27 -20.23
CA ALA A 199 -1.53 -16.32 -19.22
C ALA A 199 -0.29 -16.18 -18.32
N MET A 200 -0.51 -16.34 -17.01
CA MET A 200 0.59 -16.35 -16.04
C MET A 200 1.49 -17.55 -16.30
N THR A 201 2.81 -17.33 -16.23
CA THR A 201 3.83 -18.37 -16.39
C THR A 201 3.99 -19.22 -15.12
N VAL A 202 3.61 -18.65 -13.98
CA VAL A 202 3.70 -19.25 -12.64
C VAL A 202 2.34 -19.78 -12.19
N GLN A 203 2.37 -20.86 -11.40
CA GLN A 203 1.20 -21.51 -10.82
C GLN A 203 1.29 -21.55 -9.28
N PRO A 204 0.14 -21.67 -8.59
CA PRO A 204 0.13 -21.94 -7.15
C PRO A 204 0.93 -23.20 -6.81
N GLY A 205 1.84 -23.09 -5.84
CA GLY A 205 2.74 -24.16 -5.41
C GLY A 205 4.16 -24.06 -5.98
N ASP A 206 4.41 -23.22 -6.99
CA ASP A 206 5.74 -23.06 -7.56
C ASP A 206 6.72 -22.41 -6.56
N LYS A 207 7.96 -22.89 -6.54
CA LYS A 207 9.06 -22.23 -5.83
C LYS A 207 9.77 -21.26 -6.76
N ILE A 208 9.90 -20.01 -6.32
CA ILE A 208 10.45 -18.93 -7.14
C ILE A 208 11.56 -18.18 -6.41
N LEU A 209 12.44 -17.56 -7.20
CA LEU A 209 13.43 -16.57 -6.76
C LEU A 209 13.04 -15.19 -7.31
N TYR A 210 13.08 -14.15 -6.50
CA TYR A 210 12.67 -12.79 -6.88
C TYR A 210 13.64 -11.70 -6.39
N PHE A 211 13.50 -10.47 -6.89
CA PHE A 211 14.36 -9.35 -6.51
C PHE A 211 14.22 -8.92 -5.05
N LYS A 212 15.33 -8.55 -4.40
CA LYS A 212 15.42 -8.18 -2.97
C LYS A 212 14.48 -7.05 -2.52
N TYR A 213 14.11 -6.15 -3.42
CA TYR A 213 13.31 -4.95 -3.14
C TYR A 213 12.04 -4.87 -3.98
N ALA A 214 11.62 -5.99 -4.57
CA ALA A 214 10.39 -6.05 -5.32
C ALA A 214 9.19 -6.35 -4.42
N GLY A 215 8.05 -5.82 -4.84
CA GLY A 215 6.76 -6.11 -4.24
C GLY A 215 6.42 -5.37 -2.95
N GLU A 216 5.22 -5.65 -2.48
CA GLU A 216 4.69 -5.16 -1.21
C GLU A 216 4.78 -6.28 -0.16
N ASN A 217 5.34 -5.97 1.01
CA ASN A 217 5.47 -6.94 2.09
C ASN A 217 4.23 -6.87 2.99
N MET A 218 3.61 -8.02 3.26
CA MET A 218 2.50 -8.17 4.18
C MET A 218 2.86 -9.19 5.26
N GLU A 219 2.67 -8.81 6.51
CA GLU A 219 2.93 -9.69 7.66
C GLU A 219 1.62 -10.03 8.33
N THR A 220 1.41 -11.32 8.59
CA THR A 220 0.29 -11.78 9.40
C THR A 220 0.62 -11.62 10.90
N PRO A 221 -0.39 -11.47 11.77
CA PRO A 221 -0.21 -11.48 13.23
C PRO A 221 0.46 -12.75 13.75
N GLU A 222 0.35 -13.86 13.03
CA GLU A 222 0.98 -15.16 13.34
C GLU A 222 2.50 -15.18 13.04
N GLY A 223 3.03 -14.13 12.40
CA GLY A 223 4.43 -14.02 12.02
C GLY A 223 4.76 -14.55 10.62
N ALA A 224 3.80 -15.14 9.91
CA ALA A 224 3.99 -15.56 8.53
C ALA A 224 4.11 -14.34 7.60
N LYS A 225 5.18 -14.33 6.79
CA LYS A 225 5.52 -13.25 5.86
C LYS A 225 5.06 -13.58 4.45
N PHE A 226 4.34 -12.65 3.86
CA PHE A 226 3.89 -12.70 2.48
C PHE A 226 4.44 -11.53 1.69
N VAL A 227 4.71 -11.75 0.42
CA VAL A 227 5.10 -10.69 -0.51
C VAL A 227 4.19 -10.78 -1.71
N VAL A 228 3.61 -9.65 -2.11
CA VAL A 228 2.92 -9.53 -3.39
C VAL A 228 3.87 -8.94 -4.41
N LEU A 229 4.22 -9.73 -5.41
CA LEU A 229 5.15 -9.39 -6.48
C LEU A 229 4.41 -9.22 -7.80
N ARG A 230 5.04 -8.56 -8.77
CA ARG A 230 4.65 -8.70 -10.18
C ARG A 230 5.35 -9.91 -10.79
N GLU A 231 4.77 -10.48 -11.83
CA GLU A 231 5.39 -11.56 -12.61
C GLU A 231 6.76 -11.13 -13.16
N ASP A 232 6.90 -9.86 -13.57
CA ASP A 232 8.14 -9.28 -14.10
C ASP A 232 9.29 -9.24 -13.06
N ASP A 233 8.98 -9.32 -11.76
CA ASP A 233 9.98 -9.31 -10.68
C ASP A 233 10.53 -10.70 -10.33
N ILE A 234 10.03 -11.75 -10.99
CA ILE A 234 10.43 -13.14 -10.77
C ILE A 234 11.64 -13.46 -11.65
N LEU A 235 12.73 -13.88 -11.03
CA LEU A 235 13.99 -14.21 -11.71
C LEU A 235 13.97 -15.60 -12.33
N CYS A 236 13.55 -16.61 -11.53
CA CYS A 236 13.47 -17.98 -11.98
C CYS A 236 12.46 -18.79 -11.15
N LYS A 237 12.03 -19.91 -11.73
CA LYS A 237 11.26 -20.97 -11.06
C LYS A 237 12.12 -22.23 -10.92
N ALA A 238 11.94 -22.96 -9.82
CA ALA A 238 12.61 -24.22 -9.56
C ALA A 238 11.97 -25.40 -10.29
#